data_AF-A0A9E4GI70-F1
#
_entry.id   AF-A0A9E4GI70-F1
#
_cell.length_a   1.000
_cell.length_b   1.000
_cell.length_c   1.000
_cell.angle_alpha   90.00
_cell.angle_beta   90.00
_cell.angle_gamma   90.00
#
_symmetry.space_group_name_H-M   'P 1'
#
loop_
_entity.id
_entity.type
_entity.pdbx_description
1 polymer ?
#
loop_
_entity_poly.entity_id
_entity_poly.type
_entity_poly.pdbx_seq_one_letter_code
_entity_poly.pdbx_strand_id
1 'polypeptide(L)'
;MRELFAEYGGSALADKLQHTEQRSHLLWGRPEDPADRDEWAACGIERAEDIIDLFATPFYFGCEGDDRITAWAFDTRRNPFGVKLHTVYGSDLGHWDLPDMRNAAAEAWELVEDGIISEADFRDFVFVNPVRLKTDLNPDFFRGTVVESQVERLLAESRA
;
A
#
# COMPACT_ATOMS: atom_id res chain seq x y z
N MET A 1 16.01 -34.35 12.00
CA MET A 1 15.89 -33.00 12.61
C MET A 1 15.73 -33.06 14.13
N ARG A 2 14.79 -33.82 14.72
CA ARG A 2 14.66 -33.95 16.20
C ARG A 2 15.91 -34.49 16.90
N GLU A 3 16.55 -35.51 16.33
CA GLU A 3 17.77 -36.12 16.88
C GLU A 3 18.92 -35.10 16.96
N LEU A 4 19.15 -34.33 15.89
CA LEU A 4 20.17 -33.28 15.86
C LEU A 4 19.91 -32.18 16.90
N PHE A 5 18.65 -31.80 17.15
CA PHE A 5 18.35 -30.81 18.19
C PHE A 5 18.50 -31.35 19.61
N ALA A 6 18.27 -32.65 19.83
CA ALA A 6 18.51 -33.28 21.13
C ALA A 6 20.01 -33.37 21.43
N GLU A 7 20.82 -33.64 20.40
CA GLU A 7 22.27 -33.77 20.52
C GLU A 7 22.99 -32.42 20.64
N TYR A 8 22.57 -31.40 19.89
CA TYR A 8 23.30 -30.13 19.79
C TYR A 8 22.56 -28.90 20.35
N GLY A 9 21.28 -29.01 20.71
CA GLY A 9 20.42 -27.86 21.04
C GLY A 9 20.45 -27.38 22.50
N GLY A 10 21.10 -28.12 23.40
CA GLY A 10 21.10 -27.83 24.83
C GLY A 10 19.77 -28.16 25.54
N SER A 11 19.81 -28.29 26.87
CA SER A 11 18.67 -28.78 27.68
C SER A 11 17.40 -27.94 27.50
N ALA A 12 17.52 -26.61 27.45
CA ALA A 12 16.38 -25.70 27.28
C ALA A 12 15.62 -25.88 25.94
N LEU A 13 16.29 -26.38 24.89
CA LEU A 13 15.66 -26.62 23.59
C LEU A 13 15.13 -28.05 23.48
N ALA A 14 15.80 -29.01 24.12
CA ALA A 14 15.38 -30.41 24.24
C ALA A 14 14.06 -30.55 25.04
N ASP A 15 13.91 -29.82 26.15
CA ASP A 15 12.66 -29.84 26.95
C ASP A 15 11.47 -29.30 26.15
N LYS A 16 11.69 -28.24 25.37
CA LYS A 16 10.66 -27.68 24.48
C LYS A 16 10.34 -28.59 23.28
N LEU A 17 11.16 -29.60 22.99
CA LEU A 17 10.89 -30.61 21.96
C LEU A 17 10.01 -31.76 22.47
N GLN A 18 9.90 -31.98 23.77
CA GLN A 18 9.01 -33.02 24.33
C GLN A 18 7.53 -32.69 24.15
N HIS A 19 7.20 -31.40 23.96
CA HIS A 19 5.84 -30.91 23.69
C HIS A 19 5.57 -30.68 22.19
N THR A 20 6.30 -31.36 21.30
CA THR A 20 6.34 -31.08 19.85
C THR A 20 5.06 -31.33 19.07
N GLU A 21 4.06 -32.02 19.62
CA GLU A 21 2.74 -32.03 18.97
C GLU A 21 2.14 -30.62 18.91
N GLN A 22 2.45 -29.76 19.89
CA GLN A 22 2.00 -28.37 19.92
C GLN A 22 2.87 -27.40 19.10
N ARG A 23 4.13 -27.77 18.79
CA ARG A 23 5.00 -26.93 17.95
C ARG A 23 4.49 -26.80 16.52
N SER A 24 3.70 -27.76 16.06
CA SER A 24 2.99 -27.66 14.78
C SER A 24 2.14 -26.40 14.71
N HIS A 25 1.50 -25.99 15.81
CA HIS A 25 0.61 -24.84 15.80
C HIS A 25 1.30 -23.48 15.81
N LEU A 26 2.55 -23.44 16.29
CA LEU A 26 3.33 -22.21 16.38
C LEU A 26 4.08 -21.87 15.08
N LEU A 27 4.39 -22.90 14.26
CA LEU A 27 5.13 -22.77 13.00
C LEU A 27 4.25 -22.99 11.76
N TRP A 28 3.17 -23.76 11.88
CA TRP A 28 2.31 -24.17 10.75
C TRP A 28 0.82 -23.83 10.94
N GLY A 29 0.49 -23.03 11.97
CA GLY A 29 -0.87 -22.60 12.27
C GLY A 29 -1.69 -23.64 13.05
N ARG A 30 -2.75 -23.16 13.72
CA ARG A 30 -3.81 -24.04 14.25
C ARG A 30 -4.46 -24.78 13.07
N PRO A 31 -5.07 -25.96 13.29
CA PRO A 31 -5.92 -26.55 12.27
C PRO A 31 -6.99 -25.53 11.89
N GLU A 32 -7.07 -25.19 10.60
CA GLU A 32 -8.04 -24.23 10.08
C GLU A 32 -9.45 -24.72 10.39
N ASP A 33 -10.26 -23.88 11.04
CA ASP A 33 -11.68 -24.16 11.21
C ASP A 33 -12.31 -24.16 9.81
N PRO A 34 -13.03 -25.22 9.38
CA PRO A 34 -13.73 -25.20 8.10
C PRO A 34 -14.65 -23.99 7.92
N ALA A 35 -15.14 -23.38 9.00
CA ALA A 35 -15.92 -22.14 8.98
C ALA A 35 -15.08 -20.90 8.60
N ASP A 36 -13.76 -20.92 8.82
CA ASP A 36 -12.84 -19.82 8.54
C ASP A 36 -12.17 -19.93 7.15
N ARG A 37 -12.49 -20.98 6.37
CA ARG A 37 -11.91 -21.21 5.03
C ARG A 37 -12.19 -20.10 4.03
N ASP A 38 -13.33 -19.43 4.19
CA ASP A 38 -13.69 -18.28 3.37
C ASP A 38 -13.31 -17.00 4.13
N GLU A 39 -12.04 -16.62 4.02
CA GLU A 39 -11.48 -15.41 4.63
C GLU A 39 -12.15 -14.12 4.10
N TRP A 40 -12.91 -14.21 2.99
CA TRP A 40 -13.57 -13.10 2.32
C TRP A 40 -15.07 -13.00 2.62
N ALA A 41 -15.66 -13.96 3.33
CA ALA A 41 -17.09 -14.00 3.61
C ALA A 41 -17.61 -12.72 4.26
N ALA A 42 -16.81 -12.11 5.14
CA ALA A 42 -17.15 -10.86 5.83
C ALA A 42 -17.16 -9.63 4.90
N CYS A 43 -16.50 -9.69 3.75
CA CYS A 43 -16.51 -8.61 2.76
C CYS A 43 -17.84 -8.49 2.03
N GLY A 44 -18.69 -9.53 2.06
CA GLY A 44 -20.02 -9.50 1.42
C GLY A 44 -19.96 -9.31 -0.09
N ILE A 45 -18.93 -9.85 -0.76
CA ILE A 45 -18.75 -9.75 -2.21
C ILE A 45 -19.84 -10.58 -2.91
N GLU A 46 -20.69 -9.94 -3.69
CA GLU A 46 -21.75 -10.57 -4.49
C GLU A 46 -21.38 -10.62 -5.98
N ARG A 47 -20.54 -9.69 -6.45
CA ARG A 47 -20.03 -9.60 -7.82
C ARG A 47 -18.59 -9.11 -7.85
N ALA A 48 -17.90 -9.33 -8.97
CA ALA A 48 -16.49 -8.97 -9.08
C ALA A 48 -16.24 -7.46 -8.96
N GLU A 49 -17.20 -6.62 -9.36
CA GLU A 49 -17.14 -5.16 -9.26
C GLU A 49 -17.14 -4.64 -7.82
N ASP A 50 -17.62 -5.41 -6.83
CA ASP A 50 -17.66 -4.98 -5.43
C ASP A 50 -16.25 -4.70 -4.89
N ILE A 51 -15.21 -5.29 -5.51
CA ILE A 51 -13.81 -5.02 -5.18
C ILE A 51 -13.42 -3.56 -5.41
N ILE A 52 -14.13 -2.83 -6.27
CA ILE A 52 -13.87 -1.41 -6.51
C ILE A 52 -14.15 -0.64 -5.22
N ASP A 53 -15.33 -0.85 -4.63
CA ASP A 53 -15.76 -0.16 -3.41
C ASP A 53 -15.04 -0.68 -2.16
N LEU A 54 -14.68 -1.97 -2.15
CA LEU A 54 -14.01 -2.61 -1.01
C LEU A 54 -12.50 -2.39 -1.00
N PHE A 55 -11.87 -2.16 -2.16
CA PHE A 55 -10.41 -2.10 -2.28
C PHE A 55 -9.91 -0.87 -3.05
N ALA A 56 -10.33 -0.66 -4.29
CA ALA A 56 -9.76 0.41 -5.12
C ALA A 56 -10.11 1.82 -4.60
N THR A 57 -11.33 2.01 -4.09
CA THR A 57 -11.84 3.29 -3.58
C THR A 57 -11.23 3.67 -2.22
N PRO A 58 -11.24 2.82 -1.17
CA PRO A 58 -10.85 3.25 0.17
C PRO A 58 -9.34 3.21 0.43
N PHE A 59 -8.57 2.44 -0.35
CA PHE A 59 -7.14 2.28 -0.10
C PHE A 59 -6.28 3.28 -0.86
N TYR A 60 -5.20 3.69 -0.21
CA TYR A 60 -4.13 4.52 -0.76
C TYR A 60 -2.82 3.77 -0.65
N PHE A 61 -1.97 3.90 -1.67
CA PHE A 61 -0.74 3.15 -1.81
C PHE A 61 0.45 4.11 -1.84
N GLY A 62 1.34 4.01 -0.85
CA GLY A 62 2.60 4.74 -0.86
C GLY A 62 3.51 4.16 -1.93
N CYS A 63 3.98 4.99 -2.85
CA CYS A 63 4.89 4.57 -3.92
C CYS A 63 6.15 5.44 -3.90
N GLU A 64 7.29 4.80 -4.10
CA GLU A 64 8.57 5.46 -4.27
C GLU A 64 8.55 6.35 -5.53
N GLY A 65 9.31 7.46 -5.48
CA GLY A 65 9.23 8.52 -6.47
C GLY A 65 9.55 8.11 -7.89
N ASP A 66 10.65 7.38 -8.06
CA ASP A 66 11.21 6.94 -9.34
C ASP A 66 10.76 5.53 -9.76
N ASP A 67 9.89 4.89 -8.96
CA ASP A 67 9.39 3.55 -9.27
C ASP A 67 8.48 3.58 -10.50
N ARG A 68 8.98 3.05 -11.61
CA ARG A 68 8.28 2.91 -12.89
C ARG A 68 7.05 2.00 -12.79
N ILE A 69 6.97 1.11 -11.79
CA ILE A 69 5.79 0.25 -11.56
C ILE A 69 4.58 1.09 -11.12
N THR A 70 4.79 2.27 -10.54
CA THR A 70 3.71 3.23 -10.21
C THR A 70 2.79 3.51 -11.40
N ALA A 71 3.30 3.45 -12.63
CA ALA A 71 2.52 3.62 -13.86
C ALA A 71 1.34 2.64 -13.99
N TRP A 72 1.45 1.44 -13.42
CA TRP A 72 0.41 0.42 -13.51
C TRP A 72 -0.86 0.85 -12.78
N ALA A 73 -0.73 1.67 -11.72
CA ALA A 73 -1.88 2.25 -11.03
C ALA A 73 -2.76 3.11 -11.95
N PHE A 74 -2.21 3.66 -13.03
CA PHE A 74 -2.90 4.57 -13.94
C PHE A 74 -3.36 3.92 -15.25
N ASP A 75 -2.90 2.70 -15.57
CA ASP A 75 -3.21 2.03 -16.84
C ASP A 75 -4.61 1.36 -16.82
N THR A 76 -5.63 2.16 -17.12
CA THR A 76 -7.04 1.72 -17.21
C THR A 76 -7.30 0.63 -18.25
N ARG A 77 -6.36 0.34 -19.16
CA ARG A 77 -6.51 -0.77 -20.11
C ARG A 77 -6.11 -2.11 -19.50
N ARG A 78 -5.26 -2.07 -18.46
CA ARG A 78 -4.74 -3.26 -17.76
C ARG A 78 -5.48 -3.51 -16.45
N ASN A 79 -5.87 -2.45 -15.76
CA ASN A 79 -6.57 -2.57 -14.49
C ASN A 79 -7.99 -3.10 -14.71
N PRO A 80 -8.42 -4.13 -13.95
CA PRO A 80 -9.78 -4.61 -14.00
C PRO A 80 -10.79 -3.47 -13.82
N PHE A 81 -11.89 -3.53 -14.57
CA PHE A 81 -12.94 -2.51 -14.57
C PHE A 81 -12.47 -1.09 -14.95
N GLY A 82 -11.26 -0.94 -15.48
CA GLY A 82 -10.72 0.33 -15.92
C GLY A 82 -10.44 1.32 -14.79
N VAL A 83 -10.26 0.84 -13.56
CA VAL A 83 -10.01 1.70 -12.40
C VAL A 83 -8.59 2.25 -12.39
N LYS A 84 -8.42 3.43 -11.80
CA LYS A 84 -7.13 3.94 -11.35
C LYS A 84 -7.02 3.72 -9.84
N LEU A 85 -5.83 3.40 -9.35
CA LEU A 85 -5.56 3.26 -7.92
C LEU A 85 -5.05 4.58 -7.33
N HIS A 86 -5.30 4.79 -6.05
CA HIS A 86 -4.86 6.01 -5.36
C HIS A 86 -3.40 5.91 -4.90
N THR A 87 -2.46 6.24 -5.79
CA THR A 87 -1.03 6.32 -5.45
C THR A 87 -0.72 7.61 -4.70
N VAL A 88 0.20 7.52 -3.73
CA VAL A 88 0.65 8.62 -2.88
C VAL A 88 2.17 8.65 -2.92
N TYR A 89 2.73 9.77 -3.35
CA TYR A 89 4.18 9.94 -3.40
C TYR A 89 4.82 9.80 -2.01
N GLY A 90 5.79 8.90 -1.93
CA GLY A 90 6.74 8.78 -0.84
C GLY A 90 8.15 8.88 -1.40
N SER A 91 8.98 9.76 -0.85
CA SER A 91 10.33 9.97 -1.35
C SER A 91 11.34 8.88 -0.93
N ASP A 92 10.93 7.96 -0.05
CA ASP A 92 11.76 6.97 0.65
C ASP A 92 13.20 7.43 0.99
N LEU A 93 13.29 8.66 1.53
CA LEU A 93 14.57 9.34 1.73
C LEU A 93 15.47 8.56 2.68
N GLY A 94 16.64 8.16 2.19
CA GLY A 94 17.58 7.31 2.93
C GLY A 94 17.59 5.85 2.50
N HIS A 95 16.73 5.47 1.54
CA HIS A 95 16.88 4.24 0.76
C HIS A 95 18.03 4.34 -0.25
N TRP A 96 18.46 3.20 -0.80
CA TRP A 96 19.63 3.08 -1.67
C TRP A 96 19.54 3.89 -2.97
N ASP A 97 18.31 4.21 -3.39
CA ASP A 97 18.01 4.63 -4.76
C ASP A 97 17.88 6.16 -4.87
N LEU A 98 17.79 6.87 -3.73
CA LEU A 98 17.79 8.34 -3.66
C LEU A 98 18.98 8.88 -2.84
N PRO A 99 20.20 8.93 -3.41
CA PRO A 99 21.42 9.32 -2.70
C PRO A 99 21.50 10.84 -2.40
N ASP A 100 20.76 11.68 -3.12
CA ASP A 100 20.75 13.13 -2.94
C ASP A 100 19.32 13.65 -2.73
N MET A 101 19.03 14.09 -1.50
CA MET A 101 17.72 14.62 -1.13
C MET A 101 17.25 15.82 -1.96
N ARG A 102 18.19 16.55 -2.58
CA ARG A 102 17.86 17.72 -3.41
C ARG A 102 17.15 17.32 -4.70
N ASN A 103 17.27 16.05 -5.10
CA ASN A 103 16.70 15.55 -6.33
C ASN A 103 15.36 14.83 -6.11
N ALA A 104 14.91 14.59 -4.86
CA ALA A 104 13.72 13.78 -4.56
C ALA A 104 12.49 14.07 -5.44
N ALA A 105 12.21 15.36 -5.66
CA ALA A 105 11.10 15.79 -6.51
C ALA A 105 11.42 15.72 -8.01
N ALA A 106 12.68 15.92 -8.40
CA ALA A 106 13.12 15.83 -9.78
C ALA A 106 13.11 14.38 -10.27
N GLU A 107 13.63 13.43 -9.49
CA GLU A 107 13.61 11.99 -9.82
C GLU A 107 12.16 11.50 -10.06
N ALA A 108 11.22 11.94 -9.21
CA ALA A 108 9.81 11.59 -9.41
C ALA A 108 9.22 12.19 -10.70
N TRP A 109 9.65 13.39 -11.08
CA TRP A 109 9.23 14.05 -12.31
C TRP A 109 9.78 13.37 -13.56
N GLU A 110 10.88 12.63 -13.48
CA GLU A 110 11.43 11.86 -14.61
C GLU A 110 10.41 10.86 -15.16
N LEU A 111 9.48 10.34 -14.34
CA LEU A 111 8.38 9.49 -14.83
C LEU A 111 7.52 10.19 -15.88
N VAL A 112 7.37 11.51 -15.78
CA VAL A 112 6.66 12.34 -16.77
C VAL A 112 7.56 12.60 -17.97
N GLU A 113 8.83 12.96 -17.74
CA GLU A 113 9.78 13.26 -18.83
C GLU A 113 10.02 12.06 -19.75
N ASP A 114 10.08 10.86 -19.17
CA ASP A 114 10.19 9.58 -19.87
C ASP A 114 8.87 9.13 -20.53
N GLY A 115 7.77 9.83 -20.30
CA GLY A 115 6.45 9.49 -20.84
C GLY A 115 5.84 8.22 -20.24
N ILE A 116 6.24 7.85 -19.03
CA ILE A 116 5.73 6.67 -18.32
C ILE A 116 4.35 6.94 -17.76
N ILE A 117 4.14 8.14 -17.21
CA ILE A 117 2.85 8.65 -16.75
C ILE A 117 2.60 10.04 -17.35
N SER A 118 1.35 10.46 -17.39
CA SER A 118 1.01 11.82 -17.83
C SER A 118 1.20 12.85 -16.72
N GLU A 119 1.27 14.14 -17.06
CA GLU A 119 1.25 15.22 -16.06
C GLU A 119 0.01 15.17 -15.15
N ALA A 120 -1.13 14.73 -15.69
CA ALA A 120 -2.35 14.58 -14.91
C ALA A 120 -2.24 13.44 -13.88
N ASP A 121 -1.65 12.30 -14.29
CA ASP A 121 -1.38 11.19 -13.38
C ASP A 121 -0.36 11.60 -12.30
N PHE A 122 0.68 12.36 -12.68
CA PHE A 122 1.64 12.89 -11.72
C PHE A 122 1.00 13.87 -10.73
N ARG A 123 0.13 14.77 -11.20
CA ARG A 123 -0.68 15.64 -10.33
C ARG A 123 -1.49 14.81 -9.33
N ASP A 124 -2.07 13.70 -9.77
CA ASP A 124 -2.85 12.85 -8.87
C ASP A 124 -1.95 12.17 -7.84
N PHE A 125 -0.78 11.68 -8.27
CA PHE A 125 0.22 11.00 -7.44
C PHE A 125 0.81 11.89 -6.32
N VAL A 126 1.25 13.11 -6.66
CA VAL A 126 1.98 13.99 -5.72
C VAL A 126 1.09 14.99 -4.99
N PHE A 127 -0.16 15.20 -5.45
CA PHE A 127 -1.04 16.23 -4.89
C PHE A 127 -2.45 15.72 -4.59
N VAL A 128 -3.23 15.28 -5.59
CA VAL A 128 -4.68 15.00 -5.37
C VAL A 128 -4.90 13.86 -4.38
N ASN A 129 -4.26 12.72 -4.59
CA ASN A 129 -4.43 11.55 -3.73
C ASN A 129 -3.90 11.81 -2.30
N PRO A 130 -2.70 12.40 -2.09
CA PRO A 130 -2.27 12.80 -0.75
C PRO A 130 -3.24 13.75 -0.06
N VAL A 131 -3.80 14.73 -0.80
CA VAL A 131 -4.77 15.68 -0.23
C VAL A 131 -6.04 14.97 0.19
N ARG A 132 -6.63 14.14 -0.68
CA ARG A 132 -7.83 13.35 -0.36
C ARG A 132 -7.60 12.46 0.87
N LEU A 133 -6.53 11.67 0.88
CA LEU A 133 -6.16 10.81 2.00
C LEU A 133 -6.13 11.56 3.35
N LYS A 134 -5.57 12.78 3.37
CA LYS A 134 -5.48 13.56 4.62
C LYS A 134 -6.77 14.29 4.97
N THR A 135 -7.56 14.69 3.97
CA THR A 135 -8.76 15.52 4.17
C THR A 135 -10.04 14.74 4.35
N ASP A 136 -10.08 13.46 3.95
CA ASP A 136 -11.24 12.58 4.14
C ASP A 136 -11.61 12.44 5.63
N LEU A 137 -10.61 12.39 6.51
CA LEU A 137 -10.81 12.35 7.96
C LEU A 137 -10.75 13.73 8.62
N ASN A 138 -10.00 14.67 8.05
CA ASN A 138 -9.82 16.01 8.60
C ASN A 138 -9.77 17.07 7.48
N PRO A 139 -10.92 17.69 7.14
CA PRO A 139 -10.98 18.69 6.07
C PRO A 139 -10.04 19.88 6.27
N ASP A 140 -9.66 20.18 7.51
CA ASP A 140 -8.80 21.32 7.88
C ASP A 140 -7.31 20.96 7.96
N PHE A 141 -6.91 19.75 7.54
CA PHE A 141 -5.53 19.25 7.69
C PHE A 141 -4.46 20.20 7.14
N PHE A 142 -4.75 20.89 6.04
CA PHE A 142 -3.81 21.81 5.36
C PHE A 142 -4.01 23.29 5.70
N ARG A 143 -4.88 23.62 6.66
CA ARG A 143 -5.11 25.00 7.08
C ARG A 143 -3.83 25.64 7.64
N GLY A 144 -3.53 26.86 7.21
CA GLY A 144 -2.34 27.62 7.57
C GLY A 144 -1.06 27.20 6.82
N THR A 145 -1.15 26.26 5.87
CA THR A 145 0.00 25.83 5.07
C THR A 145 0.12 26.63 3.78
N VAL A 146 1.30 26.62 3.15
CA VAL A 146 1.54 27.31 1.87
C VAL A 146 0.70 26.77 0.69
N VAL A 147 0.09 25.59 0.85
CA VAL A 147 -0.77 24.94 -0.15
C VAL A 147 -2.26 25.04 0.16
N GLU A 148 -2.65 25.73 1.24
CA GLU A 148 -4.04 25.81 1.71
C GLU A 148 -5.00 26.20 0.57
N SER A 149 -4.70 27.28 -0.15
CA SER A 149 -5.58 27.77 -1.23
C SER A 149 -5.75 26.79 -2.40
N GLN A 150 -4.73 25.97 -2.67
CA GLN A 150 -4.74 24.95 -3.72
C GLN A 150 -5.58 23.76 -3.28
N VAL A 151 -5.46 23.38 -2.01
CA VAL A 151 -6.28 22.32 -1.39
C VAL A 151 -7.75 22.73 -1.35
N GLU A 152 -8.06 23.94 -0.89
CA GLU A 152 -9.43 24.46 -0.87
C GLU A 152 -10.09 24.43 -2.25
N ARG A 153 -9.33 24.81 -3.30
CA ARG A 153 -9.80 24.74 -4.67
C ARG A 153 -10.10 23.31 -5.10
N LEU A 154 -9.20 22.36 -4.84
CA LEU A 154 -9.41 20.94 -5.16
C LEU A 154 -10.65 20.36 -4.45
N LEU A 155 -10.85 20.70 -3.18
CA LEU A 155 -12.00 20.26 -2.39
C LEU A 155 -13.31 20.88 -2.89
N ALA A 156 -13.28 22.13 -3.36
CA ALA A 156 -14.44 22.77 -3.98
C ALA A 156 -14.82 22.13 -5.31
N GLU A 157 -13.83 21.83 -6.17
CA GLU A 157 -14.02 21.13 -7.45
C GLU A 157 -14.59 19.71 -7.26
N SER A 158 -14.17 19.00 -6.22
CA SER A 158 -14.62 17.63 -5.95
C SER A 158 -16.05 17.54 -5.38
N ARG A 159 -16.64 18.67 -4.96
CA ARG A 159 -18.00 18.76 -4.39
C ARG A 159 -19.04 19.28 -5.39
N ALA A 160 -18.60 19.79 -6.54
CA ALA A 160 -19.46 20.32 -7.61
C ALA A 160 -19.90 19.20 -8.57
#